data_AF-A0A068MR41-F1
#
_entry.id   AF-A0A068MR41-F1
#
_cell.length_a   1.000
_cell.length_b   1.000
_cell.length_c   1.000
_cell.angle_alpha   90.00
_cell.angle_beta   90.00
_cell.angle_gamma   90.00
#
_symmetry.space_group_name_H-M   'P 1'
#
loop_
_entity.id
_entity.type
_entity.pdbx_description
1 polymer ?
#
loop_
_entity_poly.entity_id
_entity_poly.type
_entity_poly.pdbx_seq_one_letter_code
_entity_poly.pdbx_strand_id
1 'polypeptide(L)'
;MGFASKIFGMFDKIDDIVYAPIKLATDWASEPLKRWEHQREIEKINIDSNNKQKEKENDLNLELKKQEADTSLRIKKETEIIRIITEIEECRKDFEFKRMEAVSEAMMRLQRELTQLNVDAINMIGNIQLGLRKQAQDLVYERTLKYKELQDSAMQEAMRDLKRIEEEFGDNELSKTILINAVDKRLANIINTAHNFLLELNSDIKLLNQNIDILTSSGQQFIERHLSQFHSLGFSKEEIKKLRSSDTDNF
;
A
#
# COMPACT_ATOMS: atom_id res chain seq x y z
N MET A 1 -96.30 -94.17 36.59
CA MET A 1 -96.83 -92.81 36.38
C MET A 1 -97.08 -92.17 37.75
N GLY A 2 -96.35 -91.08 38.05
CA GLY A 2 -96.54 -90.12 39.17
C GLY A 2 -96.20 -90.61 40.58
N PHE A 3 -95.28 -90.03 41.37
CA PHE A 3 -94.40 -88.87 41.25
C PHE A 3 -93.14 -89.11 42.13
N ALA A 4 -92.17 -89.85 41.59
CA ALA A 4 -90.80 -89.95 42.14
C ALA A 4 -90.02 -88.61 42.06
N SER A 5 -90.69 -87.48 41.78
CA SER A 5 -90.13 -86.13 41.76
C SER A 5 -90.32 -85.34 43.08
N LYS A 6 -90.98 -85.90 44.10
CA LYS A 6 -91.26 -85.20 45.37
C LYS A 6 -90.23 -85.43 46.48
N ILE A 7 -89.40 -86.48 46.39
CA ILE A 7 -88.36 -86.78 47.39
C ILE A 7 -87.00 -86.18 46.99
N PHE A 8 -86.68 -86.12 45.70
CA PHE A 8 -85.44 -85.47 45.20
C PHE A 8 -85.44 -83.93 45.35
N GLY A 9 -86.61 -83.28 45.32
CA GLY A 9 -86.73 -81.83 45.50
C GLY A 9 -86.60 -81.32 46.96
N MET A 10 -86.50 -82.22 47.95
CA MET A 10 -86.26 -81.83 49.35
C MET A 10 -84.78 -81.89 49.74
N PHE A 11 -83.93 -82.64 49.02
CA PHE A 11 -82.48 -82.69 49.31
C PHE A 11 -81.71 -81.51 48.70
N ASP A 12 -82.17 -80.95 47.58
CA ASP A 12 -81.57 -79.77 46.94
C ASP A 12 -81.65 -78.50 47.82
N LYS A 13 -82.65 -78.43 48.71
CA LYS A 13 -82.80 -77.31 49.68
C LYS A 13 -81.98 -77.47 50.96
N ILE A 14 -81.52 -78.69 51.26
CA ILE A 14 -80.68 -78.94 52.45
C ILE A 14 -79.21 -78.67 52.12
N ASP A 15 -78.77 -78.97 50.90
CA ASP A 15 -77.39 -78.71 50.46
C ASP A 15 -77.07 -77.20 50.43
N ASP A 16 -77.99 -76.38 49.90
CA ASP A 16 -77.85 -74.92 49.83
C ASP A 16 -77.90 -74.22 51.23
N ILE A 17 -78.58 -74.80 52.21
CA ILE A 17 -78.66 -74.24 53.58
C ILE A 17 -77.39 -74.53 54.39
N VAL A 18 -76.69 -75.64 54.13
CA VAL A 18 -75.49 -76.01 54.88
C VAL A 18 -74.23 -75.37 54.27
N TYR A 19 -74.17 -75.19 52.95
CA TYR A 19 -72.98 -74.67 52.29
C TYR A 19 -72.82 -73.14 52.40
N ALA A 20 -73.94 -72.40 52.49
CA ALA A 20 -73.94 -70.93 52.58
C ALA A 20 -73.18 -70.36 53.80
N PRO A 21 -73.40 -70.82 55.06
CA PRO A 21 -72.65 -70.29 56.21
C PRO A 21 -71.18 -70.70 56.21
N ILE A 22 -70.85 -71.88 55.66
CA ILE A 22 -69.46 -72.35 55.57
C ILE A 22 -68.66 -71.48 54.59
N LYS A 23 -69.26 -71.13 53.45
CA LYS A 23 -68.66 -70.24 52.44
C LYS A 23 -68.49 -68.81 52.96
N LEU A 24 -69.45 -68.30 53.73
CA LEU A 24 -69.38 -66.98 54.37
C LEU A 24 -68.29 -66.91 55.45
N ALA A 25 -68.09 -67.98 56.22
CA ALA A 25 -67.01 -68.06 57.20
C ALA A 25 -65.63 -68.22 56.56
N THR A 26 -65.52 -68.94 55.44
CA THR A 26 -64.26 -69.04 54.67
C THR A 26 -63.95 -67.74 53.93
N ASP A 27 -64.95 -67.05 53.39
CA ASP A 27 -64.78 -65.73 52.79
C ASP A 27 -64.40 -64.68 53.86
N TRP A 28 -65.02 -64.70 55.04
CA TRP A 28 -64.67 -63.82 56.16
C TRP A 28 -63.25 -64.06 56.72
N ALA A 29 -62.83 -65.33 56.82
CA ALA A 29 -61.49 -65.68 57.30
C ALA A 29 -60.39 -65.40 56.26
N SER A 30 -60.73 -65.39 54.97
CA SER A 30 -59.76 -65.17 53.89
C SER A 30 -59.67 -63.71 53.42
N GLU A 31 -60.67 -62.88 53.68
CA GLU A 31 -60.68 -61.44 53.38
C GLU A 31 -59.52 -60.63 54.02
N PRO A 32 -59.14 -60.83 55.31
CA PRO A 32 -57.98 -60.12 55.88
C PRO A 32 -56.65 -60.52 55.23
N LEU A 33 -56.50 -61.78 54.80
CA LEU A 33 -55.30 -62.27 54.12
C LEU A 33 -55.19 -61.71 52.69
N LYS A 34 -56.30 -61.66 51.95
CA LYS A 34 -56.36 -61.01 50.63
C LYS A 34 -56.06 -59.52 50.71
N ARG A 35 -56.48 -58.84 51.78
CA ARG A 35 -56.18 -57.42 52.00
C ARG A 35 -54.68 -57.18 52.25
N TRP A 36 -54.00 -58.07 52.98
CA TRP A 36 -52.56 -58.00 53.20
C TRP A 36 -51.73 -58.38 51.97
N GLU A 37 -52.20 -59.32 51.15
CA GLU A 37 -51.61 -59.60 49.84
C GLU A 37 -51.74 -58.41 48.90
N HIS A 38 -52.94 -57.80 48.84
CA HIS A 38 -53.15 -56.60 48.04
C HIS A 38 -52.31 -55.42 48.53
N GLN A 39 -52.14 -55.23 49.86
CA GLN A 39 -51.25 -54.20 50.40
C GLN A 39 -49.78 -54.44 50.02
N ARG A 40 -49.28 -55.68 50.10
CA ARG A 40 -47.92 -56.01 49.66
C ARG A 40 -47.73 -55.87 48.17
N GLU A 41 -48.77 -56.17 47.39
CA GLU A 41 -48.75 -56.00 45.93
C GLU A 41 -48.74 -54.52 45.55
N ILE A 42 -49.56 -53.69 46.21
CA ILE A 42 -49.54 -52.23 46.07
C ILE A 42 -48.18 -51.66 46.49
N GLU A 43 -47.60 -52.13 47.61
CA GLU A 43 -46.27 -51.69 48.05
C GLU A 43 -45.17 -52.07 47.07
N LYS A 44 -45.20 -53.28 46.51
CA LYS A 44 -44.26 -53.70 45.45
C LYS A 44 -44.43 -52.86 44.19
N ILE A 45 -45.65 -52.61 43.75
CA ILE A 45 -45.94 -51.73 42.60
C ILE A 45 -45.47 -50.29 42.88
N ASN A 46 -45.64 -49.78 44.10
CA ASN A 46 -45.17 -48.45 44.50
C ASN A 46 -43.63 -48.39 44.57
N ILE A 47 -42.96 -49.42 45.08
CA ILE A 47 -41.50 -49.51 45.09
C ILE A 47 -40.96 -49.61 43.66
N ASP A 48 -41.55 -50.46 42.82
CA ASP A 48 -41.13 -50.64 41.42
C ASP A 48 -41.40 -49.38 40.58
N SER A 49 -42.52 -48.69 40.79
CA SER A 49 -42.81 -47.42 40.12
C SER A 49 -41.88 -46.30 40.58
N ASN A 50 -41.55 -46.24 41.87
CA ASN A 50 -40.58 -45.28 42.41
C ASN A 50 -39.14 -45.58 41.94
N ASN A 51 -38.75 -46.86 41.88
CA ASN A 51 -37.45 -47.26 41.32
C ASN A 51 -37.37 -46.95 39.82
N LYS A 52 -38.42 -47.22 39.05
CA LYS A 52 -38.49 -46.83 37.62
C LYS A 52 -38.49 -45.32 37.42
N GLN A 53 -39.08 -44.55 38.33
CA GLN A 53 -39.00 -43.09 38.31
C GLN A 53 -37.57 -42.61 38.58
N LYS A 54 -36.91 -43.16 39.61
CA LYS A 54 -35.50 -42.84 39.93
C LYS A 54 -34.53 -43.23 38.81
N GLU A 55 -34.73 -44.38 38.16
CA GLU A 55 -33.94 -44.80 37.00
C GLU A 55 -34.10 -43.80 35.85
N LYS A 56 -35.34 -43.40 35.53
CA LYS A 56 -35.61 -42.38 34.51
C LYS A 56 -35.01 -41.02 34.87
N GLU A 57 -35.09 -40.60 36.13
CA GLU A 57 -34.48 -39.35 36.61
C GLU A 57 -32.95 -39.40 36.50
N ASN A 58 -32.33 -40.54 36.83
CA ASN A 58 -30.89 -40.73 36.70
C ASN A 58 -30.45 -40.75 35.23
N ASP A 59 -31.20 -41.40 34.35
CA ASP A 59 -30.93 -41.43 32.91
C ASP A 59 -31.06 -40.04 32.29
N LEU A 60 -32.12 -39.30 32.64
CA LEU A 60 -32.32 -37.91 32.21
C LEU A 60 -31.19 -37.00 32.72
N ASN A 61 -30.77 -37.15 33.98
CA ASN A 61 -29.68 -36.37 34.55
C ASN A 61 -28.33 -36.71 33.90
N LEU A 62 -28.11 -37.98 33.55
CA LEU A 62 -26.92 -38.43 32.83
C LEU A 62 -26.89 -37.90 31.39
N GLU A 63 -28.05 -37.84 30.73
CA GLU A 63 -28.20 -37.24 29.41
C GLU A 63 -28.02 -35.72 29.43
N LEU A 64 -28.59 -35.02 30.42
CA LEU A 64 -28.37 -33.59 30.64
C LEU A 64 -26.88 -33.28 30.87
N LYS A 65 -26.19 -34.06 31.72
CA LYS A 65 -24.75 -33.89 31.94
C LYS A 65 -23.92 -34.13 30.69
N LYS A 66 -24.30 -35.10 29.84
CA LYS A 66 -23.65 -35.31 28.53
C LYS A 66 -23.89 -34.12 27.61
N GLN A 67 -25.11 -33.59 27.57
CA GLN A 67 -25.45 -32.42 26.76
C GLN A 67 -24.74 -31.14 27.27
N GLU A 68 -24.61 -30.95 28.57
CA GLU A 68 -23.84 -29.87 29.18
C GLU A 68 -22.33 -30.01 28.92
N ALA A 69 -21.80 -31.23 28.98
CA ALA A 69 -20.42 -31.52 28.61
C ALA A 69 -20.18 -31.24 27.11
N ASP A 70 -21.11 -31.62 26.24
CA ASP A 70 -21.00 -31.39 24.80
C ASP A 70 -21.14 -29.90 24.44
N THR A 71 -22.06 -29.17 25.08
CA THR A 71 -22.22 -27.72 24.86
C THR A 71 -21.01 -26.95 25.41
N SER A 72 -20.51 -27.29 26.60
CA SER A 72 -19.29 -26.67 27.14
C SER A 72 -18.05 -26.97 26.30
N LEU A 73 -17.94 -28.18 25.74
CA LEU A 73 -16.87 -28.55 24.81
C LEU A 73 -16.98 -27.77 23.49
N ARG A 74 -18.19 -27.60 22.95
CA ARG A 74 -18.43 -26.76 21.76
C ARG A 74 -18.05 -25.30 22.00
N ILE A 75 -18.49 -24.71 23.13
CA ILE A 75 -18.14 -23.34 23.50
C ILE A 75 -16.63 -23.18 23.63
N LYS A 76 -15.92 -24.13 24.25
CA LYS A 76 -14.45 -24.12 24.34
C LYS A 76 -13.79 -24.18 22.95
N LYS A 77 -14.30 -25.00 22.04
CA LYS A 77 -13.77 -25.07 20.66
C LYS A 77 -14.01 -23.77 19.89
N GLU A 78 -15.20 -23.20 19.98
CA GLU A 78 -15.54 -21.96 19.28
C GLU A 78 -14.73 -20.77 19.82
N THR A 79 -14.57 -20.65 21.13
CA THR A 79 -13.73 -19.62 21.75
C THR A 79 -12.26 -19.75 21.36
N GLU A 80 -11.73 -20.97 21.29
CA GLU A 80 -10.36 -21.23 20.83
C GLU A 80 -10.18 -20.89 19.34
N ILE A 81 -11.16 -21.23 18.50
CA ILE A 81 -11.15 -20.85 17.07
C ILE A 81 -11.14 -19.33 16.92
N ILE A 82 -11.97 -18.62 17.68
CA ILE A 82 -12.01 -17.15 17.65
C ILE A 82 -10.65 -16.58 18.07
N ARG A 83 -10.04 -17.11 19.14
CA ARG A 83 -8.70 -16.67 19.58
C ARG A 83 -7.63 -16.90 18.52
N ILE A 84 -7.64 -18.06 17.88
CA ILE A 84 -6.70 -18.37 16.79
C ILE A 84 -6.92 -17.44 15.60
N ILE A 85 -8.17 -17.14 15.23
CA ILE A 85 -8.47 -16.20 14.14
C ILE A 85 -7.94 -14.80 14.48
N THR A 86 -8.14 -14.32 15.71
CA THR A 86 -7.61 -13.01 16.13
C THR A 86 -6.08 -12.98 16.12
N GLU A 87 -5.42 -14.04 16.63
CA GLU A 87 -3.95 -14.16 16.59
C GLU A 87 -3.42 -14.19 15.14
N ILE A 88 -4.10 -14.88 14.22
CA ILE A 88 -3.75 -14.90 12.79
C ILE A 88 -3.91 -13.52 12.16
N GLU A 89 -4.98 -12.80 12.49
CA GLU A 89 -5.20 -11.44 11.96
C GLU A 89 -4.16 -10.45 12.48
N GLU A 90 -3.80 -10.52 13.77
CA GLU A 90 -2.71 -9.73 14.36
C GLU A 90 -1.38 -10.04 13.69
N CYS A 91 -1.03 -11.33 13.55
CA CYS A 91 0.18 -11.77 12.87
C CYS A 91 0.24 -11.28 11.39
N ARG A 92 -0.90 -11.28 10.68
CA ARG A 92 -0.99 -10.73 9.32
C ARG A 92 -0.71 -9.23 9.30
N LYS A 93 -1.30 -8.46 10.22
CA LYS A 93 -1.08 -7.02 10.33
C LYS A 93 0.39 -6.70 10.64
N ASP A 94 1.01 -7.44 11.54
CA ASP A 94 2.43 -7.27 11.87
C ASP A 94 3.35 -7.54 10.68
N PHE A 95 3.07 -8.58 9.90
CA PHE A 95 3.84 -8.88 8.70
C PHE A 95 3.67 -7.79 7.63
N GLU A 96 2.45 -7.31 7.42
CA GLU A 96 2.17 -6.20 6.51
C GLU A 96 2.85 -4.91 6.97
N PHE A 97 2.86 -4.64 8.27
CA PHE A 97 3.53 -3.49 8.87
C PHE A 97 5.04 -3.54 8.65
N LYS A 98 5.70 -4.68 8.95
CA LYS A 98 7.14 -4.86 8.72
C LYS A 98 7.51 -4.70 7.25
N ARG A 99 6.70 -5.26 6.34
CA ARG A 99 6.90 -5.08 4.90
C ARG A 99 6.81 -3.60 4.53
N MET A 100 5.82 -2.90 5.07
CA MET A 100 5.59 -1.50 4.79
C MET A 100 6.69 -0.59 5.37
N GLU A 101 7.19 -0.91 6.57
CA GLU A 101 8.33 -0.22 7.18
C GLU A 101 9.58 -0.34 6.30
N ALA A 102 9.93 -1.55 5.85
CA ALA A 102 11.06 -1.79 4.97
C ALA A 102 10.93 -1.06 3.63
N VAL A 103 9.73 -1.06 3.03
CA VAL A 103 9.43 -0.33 1.79
C VAL A 103 9.52 1.18 2.02
N SER A 104 8.98 1.68 3.14
CA SER A 104 9.03 3.11 3.49
C SER A 104 10.46 3.59 3.70
N GLU A 105 11.29 2.81 4.41
CA GLU A 105 12.69 3.15 4.62
C GLU A 105 13.47 3.21 3.30
N ALA A 106 13.30 2.19 2.44
CA ALA A 106 13.92 2.16 1.12
C ALA A 106 13.49 3.37 0.29
N MET A 107 12.21 3.74 0.33
CA MET A 107 11.66 4.87 -0.41
C MET A 107 12.16 6.21 0.14
N MET A 108 12.29 6.37 1.46
CA MET A 108 12.87 7.56 2.09
C MET A 108 14.34 7.74 1.72
N ARG A 109 15.13 6.65 1.68
CA ARG A 109 16.52 6.68 1.25
C ARG A 109 16.62 7.12 -0.21
N LEU A 110 15.84 6.49 -1.09
CA LEU A 110 15.77 6.85 -2.49
C LEU A 110 15.36 8.32 -2.70
N GLN A 111 14.38 8.82 -1.91
CA GLN A 111 13.97 10.21 -1.96
C GLN A 111 15.10 11.17 -1.62
N ARG A 112 15.88 10.87 -0.58
CA ARG A 112 17.03 11.70 -0.18
C ARG A 112 18.10 11.71 -1.27
N GLU A 113 18.47 10.54 -1.79
CA GLU A 113 19.48 10.42 -2.85
C GLU A 113 19.08 11.18 -4.11
N LEU A 114 17.83 11.04 -4.56
CA LEU A 114 17.32 11.76 -5.72
C LEU A 114 17.25 13.28 -5.49
N THR A 115 16.82 13.71 -4.29
CA THR A 115 16.79 15.14 -3.96
C THR A 115 18.20 15.74 -3.98
N GLN A 116 19.18 15.02 -3.44
CA GLN A 116 20.57 15.41 -3.47
C GLN A 116 21.09 15.51 -4.91
N LEU A 117 20.85 14.47 -5.72
CA LEU A 117 21.21 14.47 -7.14
C LEU A 117 20.58 15.62 -7.92
N ASN A 118 19.33 15.98 -7.61
CA ASN A 118 18.66 17.10 -8.25
C ASN A 118 19.29 18.45 -7.86
N VAL A 119 19.62 18.64 -6.58
CA VAL A 119 20.33 19.85 -6.12
C VAL A 119 21.69 19.96 -6.81
N ASP A 120 22.42 18.84 -6.88
CA ASP A 120 23.72 18.79 -7.54
C ASP A 120 23.60 19.08 -9.04
N ALA A 121 22.58 18.53 -9.72
CA ALA A 121 22.29 18.81 -11.13
C ALA A 121 21.96 20.29 -11.38
N ILE A 122 21.12 20.91 -10.53
CA ILE A 122 20.80 22.35 -10.63
C ILE A 122 22.07 23.19 -10.48
N ASN A 123 22.91 22.88 -9.48
CA ASN A 123 24.17 23.57 -9.26
C ASN A 123 25.12 23.41 -10.45
N MET A 124 25.20 22.20 -11.03
CA MET A 124 26.00 21.95 -12.25
C MET A 124 25.47 22.75 -13.44
N ILE A 125 24.15 22.77 -13.67
CA ILE A 125 23.54 23.56 -14.76
C ILE A 125 23.84 25.05 -14.59
N GLY A 126 23.70 25.58 -13.37
CA GLY A 126 24.02 26.98 -13.06
C GLY A 126 25.50 27.30 -13.31
N ASN A 127 26.40 26.42 -12.87
CA ASN A 127 27.84 26.57 -13.10
C ASN A 127 28.20 26.50 -14.59
N ILE A 128 27.59 25.59 -15.34
CA ILE A 128 27.78 25.48 -16.80
C ILE A 128 27.26 26.74 -17.50
N GLN A 129 26.08 27.23 -17.14
CA GLN A 129 25.51 28.46 -17.70
C GLN A 129 26.43 29.67 -17.47
N LEU A 130 26.92 29.85 -16.25
CA LEU A 130 27.88 30.92 -15.94
C LEU A 130 29.21 30.74 -16.67
N GLY A 131 29.72 29.50 -16.73
CA GLY A 131 30.96 29.15 -17.41
C GLY A 131 30.88 29.43 -18.92
N LEU A 132 29.81 29.01 -19.58
CA LEU A 132 29.58 29.24 -21.01
C LEU A 132 29.42 30.73 -21.33
N ARG A 133 28.68 31.48 -20.50
CA ARG A 133 28.54 32.95 -20.67
C ARG A 133 29.89 33.66 -20.53
N LYS A 134 30.70 33.24 -19.56
CA LYS A 134 32.06 33.77 -19.39
C LYS A 134 32.94 33.46 -20.61
N GLN A 135 32.96 32.21 -21.06
CA GLN A 135 33.73 31.79 -22.24
C GLN A 135 33.30 32.57 -23.50
N ALA A 136 32.00 32.79 -23.68
CA ALA A 136 31.46 33.58 -24.77
C ALA A 136 31.96 35.04 -24.72
N GLN A 137 31.97 35.64 -23.53
CA GLN A 137 32.45 37.02 -23.34
C GLN A 137 33.97 37.14 -23.53
N ASP A 138 34.74 36.18 -23.00
CA ASP A 138 36.18 36.09 -23.19
C ASP A 138 36.53 35.95 -24.69
N LEU A 139 35.76 35.12 -25.42
CA LEU A 139 35.90 34.96 -26.86
C LEU A 139 35.65 36.27 -27.62
N VAL A 140 34.59 37.02 -27.25
CA VAL A 140 34.31 38.33 -27.85
C VAL A 140 35.50 39.27 -27.63
N TYR A 141 35.98 39.36 -26.40
CA TYR A 141 37.10 40.22 -26.05
C TYR A 141 38.38 39.86 -26.81
N GLU A 142 38.77 38.58 -26.80
CA GLU A 142 39.97 38.08 -27.48
C GLU A 142 39.91 38.35 -28.99
N ARG A 143 38.74 38.11 -29.61
CA ARG A 143 38.56 38.37 -31.04
C ARG A 143 38.62 39.85 -31.34
N THR A 144 37.94 40.71 -30.57
CA THR A 144 38.02 42.16 -30.75
C THR A 144 39.46 42.67 -30.65
N LEU A 145 40.25 42.16 -29.72
CA LEU A 145 41.67 42.52 -29.61
C LEU A 145 42.46 42.12 -30.87
N LYS A 146 42.33 40.85 -31.30
CA LYS A 146 42.99 40.35 -32.53
C LYS A 146 42.60 41.14 -33.78
N TYR A 147 41.34 41.60 -33.86
CA TYR A 147 40.91 42.45 -34.97
C TYR A 147 41.54 43.83 -34.95
N LYS A 148 41.67 44.42 -33.76
CA LYS A 148 42.38 45.69 -33.63
C LYS A 148 43.84 45.55 -34.06
N GLU A 149 44.51 44.49 -33.62
CA GLU A 149 45.88 44.19 -34.04
C GLU A 149 46.01 44.00 -35.55
N LEU A 150 45.05 43.31 -36.18
CA LEU A 150 45.01 43.13 -37.63
C LEU A 150 44.82 44.47 -38.37
N GLN A 151 43.94 45.33 -37.88
CA GLN A 151 43.73 46.67 -38.45
C GLN A 151 44.98 47.54 -38.29
N ASP A 152 45.61 47.53 -37.11
CA ASP A 152 46.85 48.28 -36.85
C ASP A 152 47.98 47.80 -37.78
N SER A 153 48.12 46.48 -37.96
CA SER A 153 49.09 45.89 -38.89
C SER A 153 48.80 46.28 -40.35
N ALA A 154 47.55 46.20 -40.77
CA ALA A 154 47.13 46.57 -42.13
C ALA A 154 47.36 48.07 -42.40
N MET A 155 47.14 48.92 -41.39
CA MET A 155 47.38 50.35 -41.49
C MET A 155 48.87 50.67 -41.57
N GLN A 156 49.72 49.99 -40.78
CA GLN A 156 51.18 50.10 -40.90
C GLN A 156 51.70 49.62 -42.26
N GLU A 157 51.16 48.53 -42.79
CA GLU A 157 51.50 48.03 -44.13
C GLU A 157 51.08 49.03 -45.21
N ALA A 158 49.85 49.56 -45.14
CA ALA A 158 49.38 50.61 -46.05
C ALA A 158 50.27 51.86 -45.98
N MET A 159 50.69 52.30 -44.79
CA MET A 159 51.62 53.43 -44.65
C MET A 159 52.98 53.15 -45.32
N ARG A 160 53.52 51.94 -45.17
CA ARG A 160 54.76 51.53 -45.84
C ARG A 160 54.60 51.52 -47.36
N ASP A 161 53.50 50.97 -47.86
CA ASP A 161 53.21 50.90 -49.29
C ASP A 161 53.03 52.30 -49.89
N LEU A 162 52.28 53.19 -49.23
CA LEU A 162 52.11 54.58 -49.66
C LEU A 162 53.45 55.33 -49.72
N LYS A 163 54.31 55.15 -48.71
CA LYS A 163 55.65 55.74 -48.69
C LYS A 163 56.51 55.22 -49.84
N ARG A 164 56.44 53.92 -50.13
CA ARG A 164 57.16 53.29 -51.25
C ARG A 164 56.67 53.79 -52.61
N ILE A 165 55.35 53.96 -52.76
CA ILE A 165 54.75 54.52 -53.99
C ILE A 165 55.26 55.95 -54.22
N GLU A 166 55.36 56.76 -53.16
CA GLU A 166 55.90 58.12 -53.23
C GLU A 166 57.38 58.13 -53.68
N GLU A 167 58.19 57.21 -53.15
CA GLU A 167 59.63 57.11 -53.43
C GLU A 167 59.94 56.53 -54.83
N GLU A 168 59.20 55.50 -55.29
CA GLU A 168 59.49 54.80 -56.55
C GLU A 168 58.76 55.37 -57.78
N PHE A 169 57.60 56.03 -57.58
CA PHE A 169 56.73 56.50 -58.67
C PHE A 169 56.42 58.00 -58.59
N GLY A 170 57.20 58.78 -57.83
CA GLY A 170 56.99 60.22 -57.63
C GLY A 170 56.90 61.05 -58.92
N ASP A 171 57.57 60.62 -59.99
CA ASP A 171 57.59 61.32 -61.29
C ASP A 171 56.38 60.99 -62.19
N ASN A 172 55.60 59.94 -61.87
CA ASN A 172 54.45 59.49 -62.67
C ASN A 172 53.15 59.54 -61.85
N GLU A 173 52.50 60.70 -61.90
CA GLU A 173 51.22 60.97 -61.23
C GLU A 173 50.11 59.96 -61.53
N LEU A 174 50.08 59.41 -62.75
CA LEU A 174 49.03 58.49 -63.18
C LEU A 174 49.21 57.12 -62.51
N SER A 175 50.44 56.60 -62.45
CA SER A 175 50.78 55.37 -61.72
C SER A 175 50.62 55.53 -60.22
N LYS A 176 51.05 56.66 -59.66
CA LYS A 176 50.89 57.02 -58.25
C LYS A 176 49.42 56.96 -57.81
N THR A 177 48.54 57.64 -58.56
CA THR A 177 47.10 57.68 -58.26
C THR A 177 46.46 56.29 -58.32
N ILE A 178 46.84 55.45 -59.29
CA ILE A 178 46.30 54.08 -59.40
C ILE A 178 46.72 53.22 -58.20
N LEU A 179 47.98 53.30 -57.79
CA LEU A 179 48.52 52.50 -56.69
C LEU A 179 47.98 52.95 -55.32
N ILE A 180 47.86 54.27 -55.08
CA ILE A 180 47.24 54.80 -53.86
C ILE A 180 45.79 54.30 -53.74
N ASN A 181 45.00 54.41 -54.82
CA ASN A 181 43.63 53.91 -54.85
C ASN A 181 43.54 52.40 -54.59
N ALA A 182 44.54 51.61 -55.03
CA ALA A 182 44.59 50.18 -54.77
C ALA A 182 44.86 49.89 -53.28
N VAL A 183 45.78 50.62 -52.65
CA VAL A 183 46.07 50.52 -51.22
C VAL A 183 44.84 50.92 -50.39
N ASP A 184 44.18 52.02 -50.73
CA ASP A 184 42.95 52.48 -50.07
C ASP A 184 41.83 51.44 -50.17
N LYS A 185 41.59 50.88 -51.36
CA LYS A 185 40.61 49.81 -51.55
C LYS A 185 40.93 48.57 -50.72
N ARG A 186 42.20 48.19 -50.62
CA ARG A 186 42.64 47.05 -49.80
C ARG A 186 42.38 47.32 -48.32
N LEU A 187 42.76 48.49 -47.82
CA LEU A 187 42.54 48.89 -46.42
C LEU A 187 41.04 48.94 -46.09
N ALA A 188 40.23 49.55 -46.97
CA ALA A 188 38.78 49.59 -46.82
C ALA A 188 38.17 48.18 -46.78
N ASN A 189 38.62 47.26 -47.62
CA ASN A 189 38.16 45.87 -47.59
C ASN A 189 38.51 45.16 -46.28
N ILE A 190 39.72 45.35 -45.74
CA ILE A 190 40.12 44.77 -44.45
C ILE A 190 39.25 45.31 -43.30
N ILE A 191 39.02 46.63 -43.28
CA ILE A 191 38.16 47.28 -42.27
C ILE A 191 36.72 46.76 -42.37
N ASN A 192 36.16 46.72 -43.58
CA ASN A 192 34.79 46.24 -43.80
C ASN A 192 34.63 44.76 -43.42
N THR A 193 35.63 43.93 -43.73
CA THR A 193 35.60 42.50 -43.38
C THR A 193 35.67 42.31 -41.86
N ALA A 194 36.54 43.06 -41.17
CA ALA A 194 36.62 43.06 -39.71
C ALA A 194 35.32 43.55 -39.05
N HIS A 195 34.70 44.59 -39.61
CA HIS A 195 33.42 45.10 -39.12
C HIS A 195 32.30 44.07 -39.25
N ASN A 196 32.15 43.47 -40.44
CA ASN A 196 31.13 42.44 -40.69
C ASN A 196 31.31 41.23 -39.77
N PHE A 197 32.55 40.78 -39.56
CA PHE A 197 32.81 39.68 -38.63
C PHE A 197 32.39 40.01 -37.19
N LEU A 198 32.64 41.24 -36.71
CA LEU A 198 32.20 41.64 -35.36
C LEU A 198 30.68 41.65 -35.22
N LEU A 199 29.96 42.01 -36.29
CA LEU A 199 28.50 41.94 -36.33
C LEU A 199 28.00 40.48 -36.29
N GLU A 200 28.60 39.60 -37.09
CA GLU A 200 28.30 38.16 -37.10
C GLU A 200 28.60 37.53 -35.73
N LEU A 201 29.76 37.82 -35.14
CA LEU A 201 30.14 37.35 -33.81
C LEU A 201 29.12 37.80 -32.74
N ASN A 202 28.64 39.05 -32.80
CA ASN A 202 27.62 39.53 -31.87
C ASN A 202 26.30 38.75 -32.03
N SER A 203 25.92 38.45 -33.28
CA SER A 203 24.74 37.63 -33.58
C SER A 203 24.89 36.20 -33.07
N ASP A 204 26.03 35.57 -33.30
CA ASP A 204 26.32 34.21 -32.85
C ASP A 204 26.31 34.11 -31.31
N ILE A 205 26.83 35.13 -30.61
CA ILE A 205 26.81 35.18 -29.15
C ILE A 205 25.37 35.35 -28.63
N LYS A 206 24.51 36.09 -29.32
CA LYS A 206 23.08 36.15 -28.98
C LYS A 206 22.42 34.79 -29.13
N LEU A 207 22.67 34.09 -30.23
CA LEU A 207 22.16 32.73 -30.45
C LEU A 207 22.69 31.76 -29.39
N LEU A 208 23.97 31.85 -29.04
CA LEU A 208 24.58 31.03 -28.00
C LEU A 208 23.94 31.29 -26.63
N ASN A 209 23.68 32.55 -26.28
CA ASN A 209 22.96 32.88 -25.04
C ASN A 209 21.53 32.33 -25.04
N GLN A 210 20.81 32.42 -26.17
CA GLN A 210 19.48 31.83 -26.30
C GLN A 210 19.51 30.31 -26.13
N ASN A 211 20.48 29.63 -26.73
CA ASN A 211 20.66 28.18 -26.61
C ASN A 211 20.99 27.78 -25.17
N ILE A 212 21.82 28.55 -24.47
CA ILE A 212 22.10 28.36 -23.05
C ILE A 212 20.80 28.47 -22.23
N ASP A 213 19.98 29.48 -22.49
CA ASP A 213 18.73 29.68 -21.75
C ASP A 213 17.72 28.55 -22.02
N ILE A 214 17.64 28.05 -23.25
CA ILE A 214 16.84 26.87 -23.61
C ILE A 214 17.35 25.63 -22.87
N LEU A 215 18.67 25.40 -22.85
CA LEU A 215 19.27 24.27 -22.15
C LEU A 215 18.97 24.31 -20.65
N THR A 216 19.13 25.47 -20.01
CA THR A 216 18.82 25.67 -18.60
C THR A 216 17.33 25.44 -18.33
N SER A 217 16.45 26.02 -19.15
CA SER A 217 14.99 25.86 -19.01
C SER A 217 14.56 24.40 -19.19
N SER A 218 15.09 23.71 -20.20
CA SER A 218 14.82 22.30 -20.45
C SER A 218 15.33 21.42 -19.30
N GLY A 219 16.54 21.69 -18.79
CA GLY A 219 17.09 21.01 -17.62
C GLY A 219 16.24 21.23 -16.37
N GLN A 220 15.79 22.46 -16.13
CA GLN A 220 14.88 22.76 -15.02
C GLN A 220 13.53 22.05 -15.17
N GLN A 221 12.91 22.09 -16.36
CA GLN A 221 11.65 21.38 -16.61
C GLN A 221 11.79 19.86 -16.44
N PHE A 222 12.93 19.28 -16.84
CA PHE A 222 13.21 17.87 -16.63
C PHE A 222 13.23 17.54 -15.13
N ILE A 223 13.90 18.36 -14.32
CA ILE A 223 13.95 18.21 -12.86
C ILE A 223 12.55 18.41 -12.24
N GLU A 224 11.81 19.44 -12.64
CA GLU A 224 10.45 19.71 -12.16
C GLU A 224 9.47 18.57 -12.48
N ARG A 225 9.52 18.02 -13.71
CA ARG A 225 8.71 16.86 -14.12
C ARG A 225 9.08 15.61 -13.33
N HIS A 226 10.36 15.38 -13.13
CA HIS A 226 10.83 14.22 -12.37
C HIS A 226 10.42 14.34 -10.89
N LEU A 227 10.51 15.54 -10.31
CA LEU A 227 10.04 15.84 -8.95
C LEU A 227 8.52 15.69 -8.80
N SER A 228 7.74 16.15 -9.77
CA SER A 228 6.27 16.06 -9.70
C SER A 228 5.79 14.61 -9.86
N GLN A 229 6.41 13.84 -10.75
CA GLN A 229 6.14 12.40 -10.87
C GLN A 229 6.47 11.67 -9.55
N PHE A 230 7.53 12.08 -8.85
CA PHE A 230 7.85 11.52 -7.54
C PHE A 230 6.81 11.86 -6.46
N HIS A 231 6.32 13.10 -6.41
CA HIS A 231 5.26 13.49 -5.48
C HIS A 231 3.97 12.69 -5.72
N SER A 232 3.71 12.26 -6.95
CA SER A 232 2.56 11.40 -7.28
C SER A 232 2.76 9.93 -6.92
N LEU A 233 4.02 9.44 -6.91
CA LEU A 233 4.38 8.07 -6.54
C LEU A 233 4.53 7.90 -5.02
N GLY A 234 4.87 8.98 -4.31
CA GLY A 234 4.78 9.02 -2.85
C GLY A 234 3.32 8.91 -2.42
N PHE A 235 2.88 7.72 -2.04
CA PHE A 235 1.64 7.50 -1.30
C PHE A 235 1.46 8.60 -0.26
N SER A 236 0.22 9.13 -0.19
CA SER A 236 -0.13 10.31 0.60
C SER A 236 0.55 10.24 1.96
N LYS A 237 1.19 11.35 2.36
CA LYS A 237 1.70 11.60 3.71
C LYS A 237 0.69 11.20 4.80
N GLU A 238 -0.60 11.12 4.47
CA GLU A 238 -1.70 10.65 5.31
C GLU A 238 -1.66 9.14 5.64
N GLU A 239 -1.17 8.27 4.75
CA GLU A 239 -1.03 6.83 5.03
C GLU A 239 0.11 6.58 6.03
N ILE A 240 1.23 7.29 5.88
CA ILE A 240 2.36 7.25 6.82
C ILE A 240 1.98 7.89 8.17
N LYS A 241 1.14 8.94 8.16
CA LYS A 241 0.67 9.60 9.39
C LYS A 241 -0.35 8.74 10.14
N LYS A 242 -1.22 7.99 9.44
CA LYS A 242 -2.13 7.00 10.05
C LYS A 242 -1.37 5.85 10.72
N LEU A 243 -0.21 5.46 10.19
CA LEU A 243 0.65 4.43 10.78
C LEU A 243 1.33 4.88 12.08
N ARG A 244 1.69 6.16 12.20
CA ARG A 244 2.27 6.68 13.45
C ARG A 244 1.24 6.91 14.57
N SER A 245 -0.03 7.12 14.23
CA SER A 245 -1.09 7.31 15.24
C SER A 245 -1.62 5.99 15.82
N SER A 246 -1.45 4.85 15.15
CA SER A 246 -1.86 3.54 15.68
C SER A 246 -0.93 3.01 16.77
N ASP A 247 0.32 3.49 16.82
CA ASP A 247 1.29 3.08 17.84
C ASP A 247 1.12 3.84 19.18
N THR A 248 0.35 4.93 19.21
CA THR A 248 0.20 5.78 20.40
C THR A 248 -1.04 5.51 21.26
N ASP A 249 -1.95 4.64 20.81
CA ASP A 249 -3.24 4.39 21.49
C ASP A 249 -3.27 3.09 22.31
N ASN A 250 -2.15 2.38 22.45
CA ASN A 250 -2.02 1.22 23.33
C ASN A 250 -0.97 1.48 24.44
N PHE A 251 -1.32 2.34 25.40
CA PHE A 251 -0.74 2.39 26.75
C PHE A 251 -1.82 2.66 27.79
#